data_AF-A0A8J7JZL0-F1
#
_entry.id   AF-A0A8J7JZL0-F1
#
_cell.length_a   1.000
_cell.length_b   1.000
_cell.length_c   1.000
_cell.angle_alpha   90.00
_cell.angle_beta   90.00
_cell.angle_gamma   90.00
#
_symmetry.space_group_name_H-M   'P 1'
#
loop_
_entity.id
_entity.type
_entity.pdbx_description
1 polymer ?
#
loop_
_entity_poly.entity_id
_entity_poly.type
_entity_poly.pdbx_seq_one_letter_code
_entity_poly.pdbx_strand_id
1 'polypeptide(L)'
;MIIHTNYEGQEFNRHQISYLVVECPPKGAMIALCHNFFRQVDKVLGTGDYYFKTYTRNGQARLEEMIGKMYTVSQVHGIGLLIIEEVQNLTAAKANDAEGMLNYFVQLVNDLCLPIVVVGTPKAFQILRSAFRNARRFSGQGDLEITRMMLNDPELDLFLEQMWRYQYVRNITPFNVDLKKAIHYESQGIADLMVKVFILAQIRAMLTEDESMQEVITVHTVASVRDSLALLQPMLDALRADPPNNSALSQYDDLREGIDIKAHIQEALRKLSTLTI
;
A
#
# COMPACT_ATOMS: atom_id res chain seq x y z
N MET A 1 0.08 6.18 18.02
CA MET A 1 -0.63 6.81 19.16
C MET A 1 0.41 7.21 20.19
N ILE A 2 0.31 8.42 20.73
CA ILE A 2 1.17 8.93 21.80
C ILE A 2 0.30 9.05 23.05
N ILE A 3 0.80 8.60 24.19
CA ILE A 3 0.11 8.72 25.48
C ILE A 3 0.81 9.82 26.27
N HIS A 4 0.08 10.88 26.53
CA HIS A 4 0.51 11.95 27.40
C HIS A 4 0.02 11.68 28.82
N THR A 5 0.87 11.94 29.81
CA THR A 5 0.53 11.89 31.23
C THR A 5 0.83 13.22 31.93
N ASN A 6 1.75 14.01 31.38
CA ASN A 6 2.16 15.31 31.93
C ASN A 6 2.53 16.27 30.80
N TYR A 7 2.19 17.54 30.97
CA TYR A 7 2.64 18.64 30.11
C TYR A 7 3.04 19.83 30.99
N GLU A 8 4.27 20.32 30.85
CA GLU A 8 4.83 21.43 31.64
C GLU A 8 4.65 21.28 33.17
N GLY A 9 4.81 20.05 33.68
CA GLY A 9 4.68 19.76 35.10
C GLY A 9 3.24 19.57 35.58
N GLN A 10 2.24 19.76 34.72
CA GLN A 10 0.82 19.52 35.04
C GLN A 10 0.35 18.16 34.52
N GLU A 11 -0.53 17.48 35.25
CA GLU A 11 -1.16 16.25 34.76
C GLU A 11 -1.92 16.52 33.45
N PHE A 12 -1.60 15.75 32.43
CA PHE A 12 -2.19 15.87 31.10
C PHE A 12 -2.38 14.47 30.52
N ASN A 13 -3.41 13.78 31.01
CA ASN A 13 -3.74 12.42 30.61
C ASN A 13 -4.51 12.43 29.29
N ARG A 14 -3.81 12.21 28.17
CA ARG A 14 -4.42 12.29 26.84
C ARG A 14 -3.83 11.28 25.87
N HIS A 15 -4.72 10.61 25.13
CA HIS A 15 -4.34 9.83 23.97
C HIS A 15 -4.30 10.75 22.75
N GLN A 16 -3.14 10.84 22.10
CA GLN A 16 -2.97 11.57 20.86
C GLN A 16 -2.84 10.59 19.68
N ILE A 17 -3.65 10.80 18.65
CA ILE A 17 -3.61 10.06 17.40
C ILE A 17 -2.81 10.88 16.37
N SER A 18 -1.54 10.55 16.16
CA SER A 18 -0.68 11.28 15.20
C SER A 18 -1.22 11.25 13.77
N TYR A 19 -1.76 10.10 13.35
CA TYR A 19 -2.45 9.94 12.08
C TYR A 19 -3.54 8.87 12.21
N LEU A 20 -4.60 8.98 11.40
CA LEU A 20 -5.68 8.01 11.30
C LEU A 20 -5.83 7.58 9.84
N VAL A 21 -5.75 6.28 9.57
CA VAL A 21 -5.91 5.71 8.22
C VAL A 21 -7.32 5.13 8.08
N VAL A 22 -8.07 5.60 7.09
CA VAL A 22 -9.46 5.19 6.85
C VAL A 22 -9.59 4.76 5.40
N GLU A 23 -10.25 3.63 5.17
CA GLU A 23 -10.53 3.14 3.82
C GLU A 23 -11.67 3.93 3.17
N CYS A 24 -11.47 4.33 1.91
CA CYS A 24 -12.47 4.98 1.08
C CYS A 24 -13.60 4.00 0.76
N PRO A 25 -14.86 4.27 1.16
CA PRO A 25 -15.94 3.33 0.94
C PRO A 25 -16.31 3.23 -0.55
N PRO A 26 -16.73 2.04 -1.00
CA PRO A 26 -17.18 1.85 -2.38
C PRO A 26 -18.40 2.74 -2.68
N LYS A 27 -18.54 3.15 -3.94
CA LYS A 27 -19.66 3.95 -4.45
C LYS A 27 -19.81 5.36 -3.87
N GLY A 28 -18.80 5.92 -3.20
CA GLY A 28 -18.87 7.34 -2.84
C GLY A 28 -19.71 7.65 -1.59
N ALA A 29 -20.06 6.68 -0.75
CA ALA A 29 -21.00 6.89 0.35
C ALA A 29 -20.38 7.60 1.58
N MET A 30 -20.73 8.87 1.83
CA MET A 30 -20.17 9.64 2.97
C MET A 30 -20.50 9.07 4.34
N ILE A 31 -21.71 8.56 4.53
CA ILE A 31 -22.10 7.88 5.77
C ILE A 31 -21.15 6.73 6.07
N ALA A 32 -20.77 5.96 5.05
CA ALA A 32 -19.85 4.85 5.21
C ALA A 32 -18.42 5.33 5.57
N LEU A 33 -17.99 6.49 5.06
CA LEU A 33 -16.70 7.08 5.44
C LEU A 33 -16.70 7.49 6.92
N CYS A 34 -17.78 8.14 7.40
CA CYS A 34 -17.94 8.46 8.82
C CYS A 34 -17.92 7.19 9.69
N HIS A 35 -18.60 6.13 9.24
CA HIS A 35 -18.58 4.84 9.93
C HIS A 35 -17.17 4.26 10.02
N ASN A 36 -16.42 4.27 8.91
CA ASN A 36 -15.04 3.78 8.87
C ASN A 36 -14.12 4.61 9.78
N PHE A 37 -14.31 5.93 9.82
CA PHE A 37 -13.58 6.81 10.74
C PHE A 37 -13.79 6.41 12.20
N PHE A 38 -15.04 6.29 12.67
CA PHE A 38 -15.30 5.95 14.08
C PHE A 38 -14.79 4.56 14.44
N ARG A 39 -14.94 3.58 13.53
CA ARG A 39 -14.38 2.23 13.72
C ARG A 39 -12.86 2.25 13.83
N GLN A 40 -12.20 3.06 13.01
CA GLN A 40 -10.75 3.15 13.07
C GLN A 40 -10.28 3.82 14.36
N VAL A 41 -10.99 4.86 14.83
CA VAL A 41 -10.72 5.46 16.14
C VAL A 41 -10.88 4.43 17.25
N ASP A 42 -11.97 3.66 17.23
CA ASP A 42 -12.19 2.58 18.20
C ASP A 42 -11.06 1.54 18.18
N LYS A 43 -10.62 1.13 16.98
CA LYS A 43 -9.52 0.19 16.79
C LYS A 43 -8.19 0.72 17.34
N VAL A 44 -7.86 1.98 17.06
CA VAL A 44 -6.60 2.60 17.50
C VAL A 44 -6.56 2.82 19.02
N LEU A 45 -7.69 3.18 19.62
CA LEU A 45 -7.80 3.43 21.06
C LEU A 45 -8.11 2.17 21.88
N GLY A 46 -8.49 1.06 21.23
CA GLY A 46 -8.89 -0.17 21.92
C GLY A 46 -10.23 -0.05 22.65
N THR A 47 -11.13 0.83 22.19
CA THR A 47 -12.43 1.10 22.85
C THR A 47 -13.58 0.21 22.38
N GLY A 48 -13.26 -0.87 21.65
CA GLY A 48 -14.25 -1.83 21.14
C GLY A 48 -15.05 -1.23 19.98
N ASP A 49 -16.28 -0.81 20.24
CA ASP A 49 -17.16 -0.14 19.27
C ASP A 49 -17.88 1.08 19.84
N TYR A 50 -17.31 1.66 20.90
CA TYR A 50 -17.88 2.78 21.65
C TYR A 50 -18.16 3.99 20.74
N TYR A 51 -17.16 4.48 20.02
CA TYR A 51 -17.27 5.65 19.17
C TYR A 51 -18.25 5.41 18.03
N PHE A 52 -18.12 4.24 17.38
CA PHE A 52 -19.02 3.83 16.31
C PHE A 52 -20.48 3.80 16.78
N LYS A 53 -20.80 3.05 17.84
CA LYS A 53 -22.19 2.94 18.32
C LYS A 53 -22.75 4.28 18.79
N THR A 54 -21.96 5.04 19.52
CA THR A 54 -22.40 6.29 20.15
C THR A 54 -22.66 7.37 19.10
N TYR A 55 -21.77 7.54 18.13
CA TYR A 55 -21.85 8.65 17.18
C TYR A 55 -22.54 8.30 15.86
N THR A 56 -22.69 7.03 15.53
CA THR A 56 -23.56 6.61 14.42
C THR A 56 -24.98 6.28 14.87
N ARG A 57 -25.21 6.13 16.18
CA ARG A 57 -26.46 5.62 16.77
C ARG A 57 -26.92 4.34 16.06
N ASN A 58 -26.02 3.38 15.92
CA ASN A 58 -26.24 2.14 15.16
C ASN A 58 -26.66 2.40 13.69
N GLY A 59 -26.07 3.39 13.04
CA GLY A 59 -26.33 3.76 11.64
C GLY A 59 -27.58 4.63 11.41
N GLN A 60 -28.18 5.18 12.46
CA GLN A 60 -29.37 6.05 12.37
C GLN A 60 -29.03 7.55 12.40
N ALA A 61 -27.79 7.92 12.72
CA ALA A 61 -27.36 9.31 12.76
C ALA A 61 -27.36 9.93 11.35
N ARG A 62 -27.68 11.22 11.28
CA ARG A 62 -27.56 11.98 10.02
C ARG A 62 -26.11 12.29 9.73
N LEU A 63 -25.80 12.54 8.46
CA LEU A 63 -24.43 12.82 8.03
C LEU A 63 -23.85 14.04 8.76
N GLU A 64 -24.60 15.14 8.86
CA GLU A 64 -24.16 16.38 9.50
C GLU A 64 -23.89 16.18 11.00
N GLU A 65 -24.69 15.34 11.66
CA GLU A 65 -24.48 14.95 13.06
C GLU A 65 -23.15 14.20 13.21
N MET A 66 -22.89 13.24 12.32
CA MET A 66 -21.64 12.48 12.33
C MET A 66 -20.43 13.35 12.05
N ILE A 67 -20.50 14.31 11.13
CA ILE A 67 -19.40 15.26 10.87
C ILE A 67 -19.06 16.05 12.14
N GLY A 68 -20.07 16.59 12.83
CA GLY A 68 -19.85 17.31 14.09
C GLY A 68 -19.21 16.43 15.17
N LYS A 69 -19.55 15.15 15.21
CA LYS A 69 -18.91 14.17 16.09
C LYS A 69 -17.50 13.81 15.65
N MET A 70 -17.22 13.69 14.35
CA MET A 70 -15.86 13.51 13.83
C MET A 70 -14.97 14.68 14.23
N TYR A 71 -15.46 15.92 14.11
CA TYR A 71 -14.73 17.10 14.58
C TYR A 71 -14.41 16.97 16.07
N THR A 72 -15.42 16.67 16.89
CA THR A 72 -15.24 16.51 18.35
C THR A 72 -14.18 15.45 18.68
N VAL A 73 -14.27 14.27 18.05
CA VAL A 73 -13.31 13.17 18.25
C VAL A 73 -11.90 13.59 17.82
N SER A 74 -11.79 14.30 16.70
CA SER A 74 -10.52 14.81 16.19
C SER A 74 -9.87 15.78 17.17
N GLN A 75 -10.66 16.69 17.74
CA GLN A 75 -10.19 17.65 18.73
C GLN A 75 -9.90 17.03 20.09
N VAL A 76 -10.63 15.99 20.52
CA VAL A 76 -10.37 15.28 21.78
C VAL A 76 -9.09 14.46 21.70
N HIS A 77 -8.88 13.71 20.61
CA HIS A 77 -7.71 12.85 20.45
C HIS A 77 -6.55 13.50 19.72
N GLY A 78 -6.66 14.79 19.39
CA GLY A 78 -5.59 15.54 18.72
C GLY A 78 -5.13 14.83 17.44
N ILE A 79 -6.09 14.45 16.59
CA ILE A 79 -5.80 13.77 15.33
C ILE A 79 -4.92 14.71 14.50
N GLY A 80 -3.70 14.27 14.14
CA GLY A 80 -2.75 15.12 13.41
C GLY A 80 -2.93 15.09 11.89
N LEU A 81 -3.30 13.94 11.35
CA LEU A 81 -3.45 13.70 9.90
C LEU A 81 -4.54 12.64 9.66
N LEU A 82 -5.41 12.88 8.69
CA LEU A 82 -6.35 11.87 8.21
C LEU A 82 -5.89 11.35 6.84
N ILE A 83 -5.64 10.05 6.74
CA ILE A 83 -5.25 9.38 5.50
C ILE A 83 -6.48 8.63 4.98
N ILE A 84 -6.87 8.89 3.74
CA ILE A 84 -7.95 8.18 3.05
C ILE A 84 -7.31 7.25 2.02
N GLU A 85 -7.26 5.96 2.33
CA GLU A 85 -6.71 4.93 1.44
C GLU A 85 -7.78 4.37 0.48
N GLU A 86 -7.34 3.62 -0.53
CA GLU A 86 -8.21 2.94 -1.50
C GLU A 86 -9.14 3.87 -2.30
N VAL A 87 -8.72 5.10 -2.61
CA VAL A 87 -9.60 6.04 -3.34
C VAL A 87 -9.99 5.55 -4.74
N GLN A 88 -9.28 4.58 -5.31
CA GLN A 88 -9.69 3.88 -6.54
C GLN A 88 -11.06 3.17 -6.39
N ASN A 89 -11.55 2.94 -5.16
CA ASN A 89 -12.91 2.45 -4.91
C ASN A 89 -14.00 3.38 -5.47
N LEU A 90 -13.66 4.65 -5.74
CA LEU A 90 -14.54 5.58 -6.43
C LEU A 90 -14.69 5.29 -7.92
N THR A 91 -13.80 4.50 -8.54
CA THR A 91 -13.92 4.13 -9.96
C THR A 91 -15.15 3.28 -10.25
N ALA A 92 -15.66 2.56 -9.24
CA ALA A 92 -16.91 1.81 -9.33
C ALA A 92 -18.17 2.67 -9.11
N ALA A 93 -18.02 3.95 -8.73
CA ALA A 93 -19.13 4.87 -8.53
C ALA A 93 -19.58 5.51 -9.86
N LYS A 94 -20.80 6.06 -9.90
CA LYS A 94 -21.18 6.92 -11.03
C LYS A 94 -20.29 8.16 -11.02
N ALA A 95 -19.96 8.71 -12.18
CA ALA A 95 -19.05 9.85 -12.30
C ALA A 95 -19.42 11.03 -11.37
N ASN A 96 -20.71 11.37 -11.28
CA ASN A 96 -21.20 12.43 -10.40
C ASN A 96 -21.02 12.11 -8.90
N ASP A 97 -21.13 10.84 -8.51
CA ASP A 97 -20.96 10.41 -7.12
C ASP A 97 -19.49 10.47 -6.70
N ALA A 98 -18.58 10.09 -7.61
CA ALA A 98 -17.13 10.19 -7.41
C ALA A 98 -16.67 11.66 -7.29
N GLU A 99 -17.13 12.54 -8.18
CA GLU A 99 -16.83 13.98 -8.10
C GLU A 99 -17.42 14.61 -6.84
N GLY A 100 -18.64 14.21 -6.46
CA GLY A 100 -19.27 14.62 -5.22
C GLY A 100 -18.46 14.23 -3.97
N MET A 101 -17.97 12.99 -3.89
CA MET A 101 -17.11 12.54 -2.78
C MET A 101 -15.79 13.33 -2.73
N LEU A 102 -15.16 13.59 -3.88
CA LEU A 102 -13.90 14.34 -3.90
C LEU A 102 -14.07 15.80 -3.49
N ASN A 103 -15.14 16.46 -3.94
CA ASN A 103 -15.51 17.79 -3.44
C ASN A 103 -15.80 17.76 -1.95
N TYR A 104 -16.38 16.67 -1.45
CA TYR A 104 -16.61 16.50 -0.03
C TYR A 104 -15.32 16.32 0.76
N PHE A 105 -14.29 15.63 0.25
CA PHE A 105 -12.98 15.60 0.93
C PHE A 105 -12.41 17.01 1.15
N VAL A 106 -12.59 17.92 0.18
CA VAL A 106 -12.21 19.34 0.34
C VAL A 106 -13.01 19.99 1.48
N GLN A 107 -14.32 19.71 1.56
CA GLN A 107 -15.18 20.26 2.63
C GLN A 107 -14.79 19.70 4.00
N LEU A 108 -14.53 18.39 4.07
CA LEU A 108 -14.14 17.68 5.28
C LEU A 108 -12.85 18.23 5.90
N VAL A 109 -11.87 18.66 5.08
CA VAL A 109 -10.69 19.38 5.57
C VAL A 109 -11.09 20.64 6.35
N ASN A 110 -12.04 21.41 5.82
CA ASN A 110 -12.49 22.66 6.46
C ASN A 110 -13.31 22.36 7.71
N ASP A 111 -14.20 21.37 7.66
CA ASP A 111 -15.11 21.06 8.77
C ASP A 111 -14.38 20.40 9.95
N LEU A 112 -13.38 19.55 9.67
CA LEU A 112 -12.60 18.88 10.71
C LEU A 112 -11.40 19.70 11.19
N CYS A 113 -10.97 20.71 10.41
CA CYS A 113 -9.69 21.39 10.58
C CYS A 113 -8.50 20.41 10.61
N LEU A 114 -8.54 19.38 9.77
CA LEU A 114 -7.52 18.34 9.68
C LEU A 114 -6.86 18.31 8.30
N PRO A 115 -5.53 18.18 8.22
CA PRO A 115 -4.87 17.78 6.98
C PRO A 115 -5.41 16.43 6.50
N ILE A 116 -5.70 16.31 5.20
CA ILE A 116 -6.10 15.06 4.56
C ILE A 116 -5.09 14.68 3.49
N VAL A 117 -4.63 13.43 3.52
CA VAL A 117 -3.86 12.80 2.44
C VAL A 117 -4.69 11.69 1.83
N VAL A 118 -4.81 11.69 0.51
CA VAL A 118 -5.54 10.67 -0.23
C VAL A 118 -4.53 9.74 -0.89
N VAL A 119 -4.70 8.43 -0.70
CA VAL A 119 -3.83 7.39 -1.24
C VAL A 119 -4.68 6.41 -2.04
N GLY A 120 -4.15 5.99 -3.18
CA GLY A 120 -4.79 4.97 -4.00
C GLY A 120 -3.84 4.45 -5.06
N THR A 121 -4.34 3.49 -5.83
CA THR A 121 -3.58 2.89 -6.92
C THR A 121 -3.63 3.77 -8.18
N PRO A 122 -2.80 3.50 -9.21
CA PRO A 122 -2.81 4.28 -10.45
C PRO A 122 -4.18 4.42 -11.12
N LYS A 123 -5.11 3.47 -10.90
CA LYS A 123 -6.52 3.59 -11.36
C LYS A 123 -7.21 4.85 -10.84
N ALA A 124 -6.85 5.34 -9.66
CA ALA A 124 -7.42 6.54 -9.08
C ALA A 124 -7.06 7.82 -9.86
N PHE A 125 -5.95 7.83 -10.61
CA PHE A 125 -5.46 9.05 -11.27
C PHE A 125 -6.50 9.70 -12.18
N GLN A 126 -7.33 8.91 -12.87
CA GLN A 126 -8.34 9.45 -13.78
C GLN A 126 -9.39 10.30 -13.05
N ILE A 127 -9.77 9.87 -11.84
CA ILE A 127 -10.83 10.48 -11.03
C ILE A 127 -10.27 11.62 -10.16
N LEU A 128 -9.05 11.45 -9.67
CA LEU A 128 -8.34 12.52 -8.95
C LEU A 128 -8.02 13.68 -9.88
N ARG A 129 -7.54 13.43 -11.11
CA ARG A 129 -7.26 14.49 -12.09
C ARG A 129 -8.50 15.29 -12.47
N SER A 130 -9.66 14.67 -12.64
CA SER A 130 -10.89 15.39 -13.00
C SER A 130 -11.36 16.31 -11.88
N ALA A 131 -11.40 15.82 -10.63
CA ALA A 131 -11.88 16.62 -9.50
C ALA A 131 -10.86 17.68 -9.03
N PHE A 132 -9.56 17.35 -9.02
CA PHE A 132 -8.52 18.28 -8.58
C PHE A 132 -8.17 19.36 -9.61
N ARG A 133 -8.59 19.20 -10.88
CA ARG A 133 -8.58 20.31 -11.85
C ARG A 133 -9.44 21.49 -11.37
N ASN A 134 -10.50 21.20 -10.62
CA ASN A 134 -11.39 22.21 -10.04
C ASN A 134 -10.93 22.63 -8.62
N ALA A 135 -10.33 21.71 -7.86
CA ALA A 135 -9.81 21.96 -6.52
C ALA A 135 -8.28 22.16 -6.50
N ARG A 136 -7.81 23.38 -6.82
CA ARG A 136 -6.39 23.80 -6.70
C ARG A 136 -5.75 23.55 -5.31
N ARG A 137 -6.55 23.17 -4.31
CA ARG A 137 -6.14 22.95 -2.92
C ARG A 137 -5.51 21.58 -2.68
N PHE A 138 -5.82 20.57 -3.50
CA PHE A 138 -5.19 19.25 -3.38
C PHE A 138 -3.89 19.17 -4.17
N SER A 139 -3.84 19.74 -5.38
CA SER A 139 -2.61 19.84 -6.18
C SER A 139 -1.63 20.92 -5.68
N GLY A 140 -2.08 21.85 -4.83
CA GLY A 140 -1.25 22.95 -4.30
C GLY A 140 -0.14 22.51 -3.34
N GLN A 141 -0.18 21.27 -2.81
CA GLN A 141 0.89 20.71 -1.96
C GLN A 141 1.75 19.63 -2.64
N GLY A 142 1.51 19.37 -3.93
CA GLY A 142 2.26 18.41 -4.74
C GLY A 142 1.59 17.04 -4.85
N ASP A 143 1.51 16.52 -6.07
CA ASP A 143 1.14 15.12 -6.31
C ASP A 143 2.43 14.28 -6.17
N LEU A 144 2.44 13.31 -5.26
CA LEU A 144 3.52 12.33 -5.17
C LEU A 144 3.12 11.07 -5.93
N GLU A 145 3.58 10.95 -7.17
CA GLU A 145 3.45 9.72 -7.93
C GLU A 145 4.62 8.79 -7.61
N ILE A 146 4.35 7.73 -6.83
CA ILE A 146 5.32 6.67 -6.58
C ILE A 146 5.23 5.66 -7.74
N THR A 147 6.18 5.75 -8.67
CA THR A 147 6.28 4.84 -9.81
C THR A 147 7.24 3.70 -9.55
N ARG A 148 7.37 2.80 -10.54
CA ARG A 148 8.45 1.82 -10.56
C ARG A 148 9.82 2.51 -10.61
N MET A 149 10.81 1.86 -10.03
CA MET A 149 12.20 2.34 -9.99
C MET A 149 12.93 1.88 -11.25
N MET A 150 13.46 2.81 -12.02
CA MET A 150 14.24 2.52 -13.22
C MET A 150 15.64 2.04 -12.86
N LEU A 151 16.30 1.36 -13.81
CA LEU A 151 17.63 0.77 -13.58
C LEU A 151 18.69 1.77 -13.10
N ASN A 152 18.55 3.04 -13.49
CA ASN A 152 19.49 4.11 -13.17
C ASN A 152 19.06 4.95 -11.95
N ASP A 153 17.94 4.61 -11.31
CA ASP A 153 17.42 5.37 -10.16
C ASP A 153 18.25 5.03 -8.91
N PRO A 154 18.74 6.03 -8.15
CA PRO A 154 19.45 5.80 -6.89
C PRO A 154 18.60 5.03 -5.87
N GLU A 155 17.28 5.23 -5.90
CA GLU A 155 16.32 4.54 -5.04
C GLU A 155 16.32 3.03 -5.29
N LEU A 156 16.55 2.58 -6.53
CA LEU A 156 16.66 1.16 -6.85
C LEU A 156 17.87 0.52 -6.18
N ASP A 157 19.01 1.19 -6.23
CA ASP A 157 20.25 0.71 -5.60
C ASP A 157 20.06 0.61 -4.09
N LEU A 158 19.55 1.67 -3.46
CA LEU A 158 19.26 1.65 -2.03
C LEU A 158 18.29 0.52 -1.65
N PHE A 159 17.20 0.36 -2.41
CA PHE A 159 16.19 -0.65 -2.15
C PHE A 159 16.76 -2.06 -2.25
N LEU A 160 17.45 -2.37 -3.36
CA LEU A 160 18.02 -3.69 -3.58
C LEU A 160 19.14 -4.00 -2.59
N GLU A 161 20.01 -3.04 -2.24
CA GLU A 161 21.05 -3.23 -1.23
C GLU A 161 20.48 -3.56 0.15
N GLN A 162 19.38 -2.92 0.57
CA GLN A 162 18.72 -3.27 1.83
C GLN A 162 18.02 -4.62 1.76
N MET A 163 17.32 -4.90 0.65
CA MET A 163 16.67 -6.19 0.42
C MET A 163 17.67 -7.35 0.44
N TRP A 164 18.87 -7.15 -0.12
CA TRP A 164 19.90 -8.18 -0.26
C TRP A 164 20.49 -8.67 1.07
N ARG A 165 20.25 -7.95 2.16
CA ARG A 165 20.64 -8.37 3.53
C ARG A 165 19.79 -9.55 4.03
N TYR A 166 18.64 -9.80 3.42
CA TYR A 166 17.69 -10.83 3.83
C TYR A 166 17.81 -12.09 2.97
N GLN A 167 19.02 -12.63 2.87
CA GLN A 167 19.29 -13.92 2.24
C GLN A 167 19.14 -15.05 3.26
N TYR A 168 18.23 -15.97 2.98
CA TYR A 168 17.91 -17.14 3.81
C TYR A 168 18.46 -18.44 3.24
N VAL A 169 19.27 -18.36 2.18
CA VAL A 169 19.98 -19.50 1.58
C VAL A 169 21.24 -19.84 2.37
N ARG A 170 21.69 -21.10 2.29
CA ARG A 170 22.90 -21.58 2.96
C ARG A 170 24.16 -20.80 2.60
N ASN A 171 24.33 -20.45 1.32
CA ASN A 171 25.50 -19.74 0.83
C ASN A 171 25.12 -18.36 0.33
N ILE A 172 25.62 -17.33 1.03
CA ILE A 172 25.31 -15.93 0.75
C ILE A 172 26.03 -15.47 -0.52
N THR A 173 25.26 -14.94 -1.48
CA THR A 173 25.82 -14.34 -2.69
C THR A 173 26.07 -12.86 -2.48
N PRO A 174 27.25 -12.31 -2.83
CA PRO A 174 27.45 -10.85 -2.87
C PRO A 174 26.55 -10.18 -3.92
N PHE A 175 25.95 -9.04 -3.57
CA PHE A 175 25.16 -8.28 -4.53
C PHE A 175 26.06 -7.73 -5.64
N ASN A 176 25.59 -7.78 -6.88
CA ASN A 176 26.33 -7.26 -8.02
C ASN A 176 25.39 -6.70 -9.11
N VAL A 177 26.00 -6.04 -10.09
CA VAL A 177 25.28 -5.36 -11.19
C VAL A 177 24.45 -6.32 -12.04
N ASP A 178 24.90 -7.56 -12.22
CA ASP A 178 24.18 -8.53 -13.06
C ASP A 178 22.92 -9.04 -12.34
N LEU A 179 22.99 -9.23 -11.02
CA LEU A 179 21.84 -9.53 -10.17
C LEU A 179 20.86 -8.35 -10.12
N LYS A 180 21.36 -7.11 -9.99
CA LYS A 180 20.53 -5.90 -10.11
C LYS A 180 19.74 -5.91 -11.41
N LYS A 181 20.41 -6.14 -12.54
CA LYS A 181 19.78 -6.19 -13.86
C LYS A 181 18.77 -7.33 -13.98
N ALA A 182 19.09 -8.52 -13.46
CA ALA A 182 18.20 -9.67 -13.51
C ALA A 182 16.90 -9.43 -12.70
N ILE A 183 17.03 -8.92 -11.47
CA ILE A 183 15.88 -8.61 -10.61
C ILE A 183 15.03 -7.51 -11.24
N HIS A 184 15.66 -6.43 -11.72
CA HIS A 184 14.95 -5.37 -12.42
C HIS A 184 14.27 -5.90 -13.70
N TYR A 185 14.92 -6.77 -14.46
CA TYR A 185 14.33 -7.36 -15.65
C TYR A 185 13.05 -8.14 -15.32
N GLU A 186 13.06 -9.00 -14.29
CA GLU A 186 11.88 -9.80 -13.93
C GLU A 186 10.79 -9.03 -13.18
N SER A 187 11.12 -7.93 -12.51
CA SER A 187 10.16 -7.14 -11.72
C SER A 187 9.72 -5.82 -12.35
N GLN A 188 10.46 -5.35 -13.36
CA GLN A 188 10.35 -4.01 -13.95
C GLN A 188 10.47 -2.85 -12.95
N GLY A 189 11.17 -3.08 -11.83
CA GLY A 189 11.40 -2.05 -10.80
C GLY A 189 10.20 -1.80 -9.89
N ILE A 190 9.18 -2.66 -9.95
CA ILE A 190 8.04 -2.61 -9.04
C ILE A 190 8.47 -3.21 -7.70
N ALA A 191 8.49 -2.42 -6.63
CA ALA A 191 9.01 -2.83 -5.31
C ALA A 191 8.43 -4.16 -4.80
N ASP A 192 7.10 -4.30 -4.85
CA ASP A 192 6.42 -5.54 -4.46
C ASP A 192 6.89 -6.75 -5.29
N LEU A 193 7.03 -6.59 -6.61
CA LEU A 193 7.52 -7.68 -7.47
C LEU A 193 9.01 -7.97 -7.25
N MET A 194 9.84 -6.97 -6.95
CA MET A 194 11.25 -7.19 -6.60
C MET A 194 11.38 -8.09 -5.38
N VAL A 195 10.58 -7.83 -4.33
CA VAL A 195 10.55 -8.68 -3.12
C VAL A 195 10.07 -10.09 -3.47
N LYS A 196 9.00 -10.22 -4.26
CA LYS A 196 8.48 -11.53 -4.67
C LYS A 196 9.47 -12.31 -5.53
N VAL A 197 10.14 -11.66 -6.49
CA VAL A 197 11.22 -12.25 -7.29
C VAL A 197 12.35 -12.73 -6.40
N PHE A 198 12.75 -11.93 -5.41
CA PHE A 198 13.81 -12.30 -4.48
C PHE A 198 13.44 -13.49 -3.59
N ILE A 199 12.21 -13.54 -3.06
CA ILE A 199 11.70 -14.69 -2.30
C ILE A 199 11.69 -15.95 -3.16
N LEU A 200 11.14 -15.86 -4.37
CA LEU A 200 11.05 -17.00 -5.28
C LEU A 200 12.42 -17.48 -5.74
N ALA A 201 13.36 -16.58 -6.03
CA ALA A 201 14.73 -16.94 -6.41
C ALA A 201 15.44 -17.71 -5.29
N GLN A 202 15.22 -17.33 -4.02
CA GLN A 202 15.74 -18.07 -2.87
C GLN A 202 15.13 -19.46 -2.75
N ILE A 203 13.81 -19.58 -2.92
CA ILE A 203 13.13 -20.89 -2.94
C ILE A 203 13.70 -21.77 -4.06
N ARG A 204 13.97 -21.22 -5.24
CA ARG A 204 14.58 -21.95 -6.36
C ARG A 204 16.01 -22.38 -6.06
N ALA A 205 16.79 -21.54 -5.38
CA ALA A 205 18.13 -21.90 -4.92
C ALA A 205 18.12 -23.03 -3.89
N MET A 206 17.16 -23.02 -2.95
CA MET A 206 16.97 -24.08 -1.94
C MET A 206 16.53 -25.41 -2.53
N LEU A 207 15.71 -25.37 -3.57
CA LEU A 207 15.15 -26.56 -4.22
C LEU A 207 15.97 -27.05 -5.41
N THR A 208 17.16 -26.51 -5.64
CA THR A 208 18.01 -26.97 -6.73
C THR A 208 18.47 -28.41 -6.45
N GLU A 209 18.25 -29.31 -7.40
CA GLU A 209 18.75 -30.69 -7.37
C GLU A 209 20.20 -30.77 -7.87
N ASP A 210 20.72 -29.66 -8.42
CA ASP A 210 22.09 -29.55 -8.87
C ASP A 210 23.01 -29.26 -7.68
N GLU A 211 23.67 -30.30 -7.16
CA GLU A 211 24.63 -30.18 -6.06
C GLU A 211 25.77 -29.19 -6.36
N SER A 212 26.08 -28.93 -7.64
CA SER A 212 27.12 -27.97 -8.03
C SER A 212 26.71 -26.51 -7.80
N MET A 213 25.41 -26.22 -7.72
CA MET A 213 24.86 -24.89 -7.51
C MET A 213 24.87 -24.45 -6.05
N GLN A 214 25.24 -25.34 -5.12
CA GLN A 214 25.52 -25.05 -3.71
C GLN A 214 24.52 -24.11 -3.02
N GLU A 215 23.23 -24.17 -3.34
CA GLU A 215 22.22 -23.32 -2.70
C GLU A 215 22.59 -21.81 -2.68
N VAL A 216 23.02 -21.28 -3.83
CA VAL A 216 23.32 -19.84 -4.00
C VAL A 216 22.28 -19.15 -4.89
N ILE A 217 22.06 -17.85 -4.65
CA ILE A 217 21.28 -17.02 -5.57
C ILE A 217 22.16 -16.64 -6.75
N THR A 218 21.70 -16.92 -7.96
CA THR A 218 22.39 -16.60 -9.23
C THR A 218 21.45 -15.84 -10.18
N VAL A 219 22.02 -15.28 -11.25
CA VAL A 219 21.22 -14.71 -12.35
C VAL A 219 20.25 -15.74 -12.93
N HIS A 220 20.68 -17.00 -13.02
CA HIS A 220 19.84 -18.09 -13.50
C HIS A 220 18.65 -18.36 -12.57
N THR A 221 18.86 -18.45 -11.25
CA THR A 221 17.75 -18.66 -10.30
C THR A 221 16.78 -17.49 -10.31
N VAL A 222 17.26 -16.25 -10.46
CA VAL A 222 16.39 -15.07 -10.61
C VAL A 222 15.58 -15.15 -11.90
N ALA A 223 16.21 -15.42 -13.05
CA ALA A 223 15.53 -15.56 -14.34
C ALA A 223 14.51 -16.71 -14.36
N SER A 224 14.78 -17.79 -13.61
CA SER A 224 13.86 -18.94 -13.53
C SER A 224 12.51 -18.59 -12.92
N VAL A 225 12.41 -17.52 -12.11
CA VAL A 225 11.16 -17.05 -11.48
C VAL A 225 10.10 -16.62 -12.49
N ARG A 226 10.50 -16.34 -13.74
CA ARG A 226 9.60 -15.91 -14.81
C ARG A 226 8.38 -16.82 -14.98
N ASP A 227 8.53 -18.12 -14.76
CA ASP A 227 7.46 -19.12 -14.81
C ASP A 227 6.36 -18.86 -13.77
N SER A 228 6.75 -18.39 -12.58
CA SER A 228 5.91 -18.11 -11.42
C SER A 228 5.21 -16.76 -11.56
N LEU A 229 5.63 -15.96 -12.54
CA LEU A 229 5.06 -14.67 -12.91
C LEU A 229 4.24 -14.75 -14.20
N ALA A 230 3.83 -15.94 -14.65
CA ALA A 230 3.17 -16.16 -15.94
C ALA A 230 1.98 -15.21 -16.21
N LEU A 231 1.12 -15.00 -15.21
CA LEU A 231 -0.04 -14.10 -15.32
C LEU A 231 0.35 -12.62 -15.44
N LEU A 232 1.53 -12.25 -14.94
CA LEU A 232 2.07 -10.89 -15.00
C LEU A 232 2.98 -10.64 -16.20
N GLN A 233 3.41 -11.68 -16.92
CA GLN A 233 4.32 -11.52 -18.06
C GLN A 233 3.79 -10.53 -19.12
N PRO A 234 2.49 -10.54 -19.50
CA PRO A 234 1.98 -9.56 -20.47
C PRO A 234 2.17 -8.11 -20.01
N MET A 235 1.93 -7.83 -18.72
CA MET A 235 2.16 -6.50 -18.14
C MET A 235 3.65 -6.17 -18.12
N LEU A 236 4.49 -7.09 -17.66
CA LEU A 236 5.93 -6.89 -17.56
C LEU A 236 6.57 -6.66 -18.94
N ASP A 237 6.14 -7.40 -19.96
CA ASP A 237 6.58 -7.21 -21.35
C ASP A 237 6.14 -5.86 -21.90
N ALA A 238 4.93 -5.39 -21.60
CA ALA A 238 4.48 -4.05 -21.98
C ALA A 238 5.34 -2.95 -21.32
N LEU A 239 5.66 -3.09 -20.04
CA LEU A 239 6.53 -2.15 -19.30
C LEU A 239 7.98 -2.16 -19.79
N ARG A 240 8.47 -3.29 -20.30
CA ARG A 240 9.79 -3.42 -20.95
C ARG A 240 9.81 -2.70 -22.29
N ALA A 241 8.74 -2.83 -23.07
CA ALA A 241 8.64 -2.29 -24.42
C ALA A 241 8.49 -0.76 -24.44
N ASP A 242 7.80 -0.18 -23.46
CA ASP A 242 7.64 1.28 -23.33
C ASP A 242 8.06 1.76 -21.93
N PRO A 243 9.38 1.87 -21.67
CA PRO A 243 9.89 2.18 -20.34
C PRO A 243 9.36 3.47 -19.69
N PRO A 244 9.22 4.60 -20.39
CA PRO A 244 8.70 5.83 -19.78
C PRO A 244 7.18 5.80 -19.54
N ASN A 245 6.46 4.81 -20.06
CA ASN A 245 4.99 4.80 -20.04
C ASN A 245 4.44 3.83 -18.99
N ASN A 246 4.05 4.39 -17.85
CA ASN A 246 3.43 3.65 -16.75
C ASN A 246 1.93 3.35 -16.99
N SER A 247 1.36 3.67 -18.16
CA SER A 247 -0.07 3.43 -18.44
C SER A 247 -0.49 1.96 -18.30
N ALA A 248 0.42 1.02 -18.58
CA ALA A 248 0.18 -0.41 -18.39
C ALA A 248 -0.12 -0.75 -16.91
N LEU A 249 0.45 -0.04 -15.92
CA LEU A 249 0.19 -0.31 -14.51
C LEU A 249 -1.29 -0.17 -14.14
N SER A 250 -2.02 0.75 -14.78
CA SER A 250 -3.45 0.97 -14.51
C SER A 250 -4.33 -0.20 -14.98
N GLN A 251 -3.91 -0.94 -16.01
CA GLN A 251 -4.67 -2.04 -16.60
C GLN A 251 -4.52 -3.35 -15.82
N TYR A 252 -3.50 -3.45 -14.97
CA TYR A 252 -3.09 -4.70 -14.33
C TYR A 252 -2.96 -4.60 -12.80
N ASP A 253 -3.49 -3.52 -12.21
CA ASP A 253 -3.49 -3.29 -10.76
C ASP A 253 -4.05 -4.47 -9.96
N ASP A 254 -5.08 -5.15 -10.50
CA ASP A 254 -5.74 -6.30 -9.85
C ASP A 254 -4.88 -7.57 -9.87
N LEU A 255 -3.86 -7.64 -10.74
CA LEU A 255 -3.00 -8.82 -10.87
C LEU A 255 -1.89 -8.88 -9.82
N ARG A 256 -1.69 -7.83 -9.02
CA ARG A 256 -0.67 -7.81 -7.94
C ARG A 256 -0.90 -8.88 -6.88
N GLU A 257 -2.15 -9.29 -6.67
CA GLU A 257 -2.53 -10.41 -5.81
C GLU A 257 -2.31 -11.80 -6.44
N GLY A 258 -1.95 -11.87 -7.72
CA GLY A 258 -1.89 -13.10 -8.50
C GLY A 258 -0.73 -14.05 -8.18
N ILE A 259 0.20 -13.67 -7.28
CA ILE A 259 1.33 -14.53 -6.87
C ILE A 259 1.09 -15.02 -5.44
N ASP A 260 0.77 -16.30 -5.30
CA ASP A 260 0.60 -16.93 -3.99
C ASP A 260 1.96 -17.37 -3.40
N ILE A 261 2.65 -16.41 -2.79
CA ILE A 261 3.92 -16.66 -2.10
C ILE A 261 3.77 -17.72 -0.99
N LYS A 262 2.62 -17.78 -0.31
CA LYS A 262 2.41 -18.76 0.77
C LYS A 262 2.38 -20.17 0.22
N ALA A 263 1.70 -20.39 -0.90
CA ALA A 263 1.69 -21.68 -1.58
C ALA A 263 3.10 -22.12 -2.00
N HIS A 264 3.89 -21.20 -2.57
CA HIS A 264 5.29 -21.49 -2.94
C HIS A 264 6.15 -21.87 -1.73
N ILE A 265 6.00 -21.17 -0.60
CA ILE A 265 6.70 -21.49 0.65
C ILE A 265 6.26 -22.86 1.18
N GLN A 266 4.96 -23.13 1.23
CA GLN A 266 4.44 -24.42 1.72
C GLN A 266 4.94 -25.60 0.87
N GLU A 267 4.95 -25.44 -0.45
CA GLU A 267 5.48 -26.47 -1.35
C GLU A 267 7.00 -26.66 -1.17
N ALA A 268 7.75 -25.58 -0.98
CA ALA A 268 9.17 -25.67 -0.71
C ALA A 268 9.46 -26.40 0.61
N LEU A 269 8.74 -26.06 1.68
CA LEU A 269 8.85 -26.75 2.97
C LEU A 269 8.54 -28.24 2.85
N ARG A 270 7.52 -28.61 2.08
CA ARG A 270 7.16 -30.01 1.81
C ARG A 270 8.33 -30.74 1.14
N LYS A 271 8.89 -30.18 0.07
CA LYS A 271 10.01 -30.80 -0.67
C LYS A 271 11.29 -30.90 0.16
N LEU A 272 11.62 -29.86 0.93
CA LEU A 272 12.79 -29.88 1.80
C LEU A 272 12.65 -30.91 2.93
N SER A 273 11.45 -31.05 3.51
CA SER A 273 11.19 -32.07 4.54
C SER A 273 11.35 -33.51 4.02
N THR A 274 11.09 -33.74 2.73
CA THR A 274 11.32 -35.06 2.09
C THR A 274 12.78 -35.32 1.72
N LEU A 275 13.62 -34.28 1.64
CA LEU A 275 15.06 -34.38 1.35
C LEU A 275 15.91 -34.61 2.61
N THR A 276 15.32 -34.51 3.81
CA THR A 276 16.05 -34.64 5.10
C THR A 276 16.02 -36.06 5.70
N ILE A 277 15.71 -37.09 4.90
CA ILE A 277 15.66 -38.51 5.33
C ILE A 277 16.77 -39.30 4.64
#